data_AF-A0A699Q8H9-F1
#
_entry.id   AF-A0A699Q8H9-F1
#
_cell.length_a   1.000
_cell.length_b   1.000
_cell.length_c   1.000
_cell.angle_alpha   90.00
_cell.angle_beta   90.00
_cell.angle_gamma   90.00
#
_symmetry.space_group_name_H-M   'P 1'
#
loop_
_entity.id
_entity.type
_entity.pdbx_description
1 polymer ?
#
loop_
_entity_poly.entity_id
_entity_poly.type
_entity_poly.pdbx_seq_one_letter_code
_entity_poly.pdbx_strand_id
1 'polypeptide(L)' 'MRQRRWLELLSDYDCDIHYHRGKANVVADSLSRKEREPPLRVRALVMTIVLDLP' A
#
# COMPACT_ATOMS: atom_id res chain seq x y z
N MET A 1 -20.37 12.02 -3.26
CA MET A 1 -20.24 11.55 -4.67
C MET A 1 -19.31 10.35 -4.86
N ARG A 2 -18.23 10.13 -4.07
CA ARG A 2 -17.33 8.97 -4.29
C ARG A 2 -18.00 7.60 -4.11
N GLN A 3 -18.86 7.43 -3.11
CA GLN A 3 -19.49 6.13 -2.82
C GLN A 3 -20.30 5.56 -3.99
N ARG A 4 -21.05 6.38 -4.72
CA ARG A 4 -21.85 5.91 -5.88
C ARG A 4 -20.97 5.34 -6.99
N ARG A 5 -19.86 6.03 -7.29
CA ARG A 5 -18.88 5.57 -8.28
C ARG A 5 -18.19 4.26 -7.88
N TRP A 6 -17.97 4.05 -6.58
CA TRP A 6 -17.43 2.78 -6.07
C TRP A 6 -18.45 1.64 -6.16
N LEU A 7 -19.74 1.92 -5.92
CA LEU A 7 -20.80 0.92 -6.04
C LEU A 7 -21.00 0.45 -7.49
N GLU A 8 -20.94 1.36 -8.46
CA GLU A 8 -20.98 1.02 -9.89
C GLU A 8 -19.81 0.08 -10.25
N LEU A 9 -18.59 0.42 -9.83
CA LEU A 9 -17.43 -0.44 -10.08
C LEU A 9 -17.53 -1.80 -9.38
N LEU A 10 -18.06 -1.84 -8.15
CA LEU A 10 -18.21 -3.10 -7.42
C LEU A 10 -19.23 -4.03 -8.09
N SER A 11 -20.25 -3.48 -8.75
CA SER A 11 -21.31 -4.26 -9.41
C SER A 11 -20.82 -5.08 -10.59
N ASP A 12 -19.66 -4.73 -11.16
CA ASP A 12 -19.01 -5.50 -12.23
C ASP A 12 -18.28 -6.74 -11.72
N TYR A 13 -18.10 -6.88 -10.40
CA TYR A 13 -17.43 -8.00 -9.76
C TYR A 13 -18.41 -8.82 -8.92
N ASP A 14 -18.31 -10.15 -9.01
CA ASP A 14 -19.03 -11.05 -8.12
C ASP A 14 -18.34 -11.06 -6.74
N CYS A 15 -18.65 -10.06 -5.92
CA CYS A 15 -18.07 -9.91 -4.59
C CYS A 15 -19.09 -9.45 -3.55
N ASP A 16 -19.07 -10.11 -2.40
CA ASP A 16 -19.92 -9.77 -1.26
C ASP A 16 -19.19 -8.83 -0.29
N ILE A 17 -19.88 -7.76 0.13
CA ILE A 17 -19.33 -6.80 1.10
C ILE A 17 -19.58 -7.32 2.51
N HIS A 18 -18.55 -7.89 3.13
CA HIS A 18 -18.60 -8.31 4.53
C HIS A 18 -17.88 -7.33 5.45
N TYR A 19 -18.55 -6.91 6.52
CA TYR A 19 -17.92 -6.12 7.57
C TYR A 19 -17.21 -7.04 8.57
N HIS A 20 -15.90 -6.86 8.72
CA HIS A 20 -15.13 -7.56 9.73
C HIS A 20 -14.49 -6.57 10.71
N ARG A 21 -14.84 -6.69 11.99
CA ARG A 21 -14.30 -5.84 13.05
C ARG A 21 -13.03 -6.47 13.63
N GLY A 22 -11.96 -5.69 13.74
CA GLY A 22 -10.76 -6.08 14.47
C GLY A 22 -9.83 -7.02 13.70
N LYS A 23 -9.63 -8.26 14.19
CA LYS A 23 -8.51 -9.16 13.83
C LYS A 23 -8.39 -9.50 12.35
N ALA A 24 -9.50 -9.52 11.62
CA ALA A 24 -9.50 -9.77 10.17
C ALA A 24 -8.78 -8.66 9.37
N ASN A 25 -8.72 -7.43 9.92
CA ASN A 25 -8.10 -6.30 9.25
C ASN A 25 -6.60 -6.18 9.53
N VAL A 26 -6.03 -7.02 10.40
CA VAL A 26 -4.60 -6.93 10.80
C VAL A 26 -3.66 -7.03 9.60
N VAL A 27 -3.99 -7.89 8.64
CA VAL A 27 -3.19 -8.05 7.42
C VAL A 27 -3.33 -6.80 6.53
N ALA A 28 -4.55 -6.33 6.28
CA ALA A 28 -4.77 -5.14 5.46
C ALA A 28 -4.14 -3.87 6.07
N ASP A 29 -4.29 -3.68 7.38
CA ASP A 29 -3.71 -2.55 8.12
C ASP A 29 -2.18 -2.59 8.12
N SER A 30 -1.57 -3.77 8.27
CA SER A 30 -0.11 -3.91 8.24
C SER A 30 0.47 -3.62 6.86
N LEU A 31 -0.20 -4.09 5.78
CA LEU A 31 0.19 -3.78 4.40
C LEU A 31 0.02 -2.30 4.05
N SER A 32 -1.10 -1.69 4.45
CA SER A 32 -1.35 -0.27 4.19
C SER A 32 -0.33 0.65 4.88
N ARG A 33 0.15 0.27 6.06
CA ARG A 33 1.18 1.01 6.78
C ARG A 33 2.55 0.89 6.12
N LYS A 34 2.90 -0.28 5.59
CA LYS A 34 4.19 -0.52 4.92
C LYS A 34 4.35 0.31 3.64
N GLU A 35 3.29 0.50 2.86
CA GLU A 35 3.34 1.37 1.67
C GLU A 35 3.41 2.86 2.01
N ARG A 36 3.01 3.25 3.24
CA ARG A 36 3.04 4.63 3.71
C ARG A 36 4.29 4.99 4.50
N GLU A 37 5.14 4.01 4.84
CA GLU A 37 6.47 4.32 5.35
C GLU A 37 7.25 4.99 4.21
N PRO A 38 7.58 6.29 4.31
CA PRO A 38 8.44 6.90 3.32
C PRO A 38 9.71 6.06 3.27
N PRO A 39 10.23 5.71 2.07
CA PRO A 39 11.47 4.97 1.98
C PRO A 39 12.50 5.69 2.84
N LEU A 40 13.08 4.97 3.81
CA LEU A 40 14.21 5.50 4.57
C LEU A 40 15.18 6.04 3.52
N ARG A 41 15.38 7.35 3.50
CA ARG A 41 16.19 8.03 2.48
C ARG A 41 17.65 7.62 2.72
N VAL A 42 18.04 6.43 2.29
CA VAL A 42 19.43 5.96 2.32
C VAL A 42 20.17 6.66 1.18
N ARG A 43 20.49 7.95 1.37
CA ARG A 43 21.29 8.75 0.42
C ARG A 43 22.81 8.58 0.62
N ALA A 44 23.28 7.43 1.11
CA ALA A 44 24.70 7.29 1.48
C ALA A 44 25.46 6.19 0.72
N LEU A 45 24.81 5.13 0.22
CA LEU A 45 25.55 4.00 -0.36
C LEU A 45 25.79 4.11 -1.89
N VAL A 46 25.05 4.99 -2.58
CA VAL A 46 25.21 5.16 -4.04
C VAL A 46 26.42 6.04 -4.38
N MET A 47 26.80 6.99 -3.53
CA MET A 47 27.94 7.88 -3.81
C MET A 47 29.30 7.19 -3.65
N THR A 48 29.40 6.17 -2.80
CA THR A 48 30.65 5.41 -2.61
C THR A 48 30.95 4.49 -3.81
N ILE A 49 29.93 3.85 -4.39
CA ILE A 49 30.14 2.92 -5.51
C ILE A 49 30.57 3.65 -6.80
N VAL A 50 30.11 4.88 -7.02
CA VAL A 50 30.37 5.64 -8.25
C VAL A 50 31.76 6.30 -8.26
N LEU A 51 32.40 6.49 -7.09
CA LEU A 51 33.73 7.10 -6.98
C LEU A 51 34.89 6.09 -6.90
N ASP A 52 34.60 4.80 -6.69
CA ASP A 52 35.59 3.72 -6.55
C ASP A 52 35.73 2.83 -7.81
N LEU A 53 35.12 3.21 -8.94
CA LEU A 53 35.34 2.49 -10.21
C LEU A 53 36.39 3.23 -11.07
N PRO A 54 37.54 2.60 -11.39
CA PRO A 54 38.61 3.22 -12.18
C PRO A 54 38.21 3.52 -13.63
#